data_AF-A0A542AXF0-F1
#
_entry.id   AF-A0A542AXF0-F1
#
_cell.length_a   1.000
_cell.length_b   1.000
_cell.length_c   1.000
_cell.angle_alpha   90.00
_cell.angle_beta   90.00
_cell.angle_gamma   90.00
#
_symmetry.space_group_name_H-M   'P 1'
#
loop_
_entity.id
_entity.type
_entity.pdbx_description
1 polymer ?
#
loop_
_entity_poly.entity_id
_entity_poly.type
_entity_poly.pdbx_seq_one_letter_code
_entity_poly.pdbx_strand_id
1 'polypeptide(L)' 'MAEIKIRKKKPVWPWILLVIILTILAFLYFYGSMAENDNNEIDETDDIALILESSNVNTNLLS' A
#
# COMPACT_ATOMS: atom_id res chain seq x y z
N MET A 1 -41.61 1.86 46.07
CA MET A 1 -40.34 2.61 45.98
C MET A 1 -39.26 1.59 45.64
N ALA A 2 -38.95 1.44 44.36
CA ALA A 2 -37.91 0.53 43.90
C ALA A 2 -36.70 1.38 43.54
N GLU A 3 -35.62 1.22 44.28
CA GLU A 3 -34.32 1.76 43.94
C GLU A 3 -33.87 1.10 42.63
N ILE A 4 -34.05 1.80 41.51
CA ILE A 4 -33.60 1.32 40.21
C ILE A 4 -32.07 1.42 40.20
N LYS A 5 -31.40 0.31 40.53
CA LYS A 5 -29.94 0.18 40.41
C LYS A 5 -29.57 0.27 38.93
N ILE A 6 -29.28 1.48 38.45
CA ILE A 6 -28.73 1.74 37.11
C ILE A 6 -27.33 1.14 37.05
N ARG A 7 -27.25 -0.07 36.53
CA ARG A 7 -25.99 -0.71 36.15
C ARG A 7 -25.51 0.00 34.89
N LYS A 8 -24.42 0.77 34.99
CA LYS A 8 -23.75 1.35 33.82
C LYS A 8 -23.29 0.21 32.92
N LYS A 9 -23.94 0.04 31.76
CA LYS A 9 -23.42 -0.85 30.72
C LYS A 9 -22.07 -0.28 30.27
N LYS A 10 -21.09 -1.18 30.16
CA LYS A 10 -19.77 -0.85 29.61
C LYS A 10 -20.00 -0.17 28.25
N PRO A 11 -19.31 0.93 27.92
CA PRO A 11 -19.43 1.54 26.61
C PRO A 11 -18.80 0.56 25.60
N VAL A 12 -19.60 -0.36 25.05
CA VAL A 12 -19.21 -1.23 23.93
C VAL A 12 -19.21 -0.43 22.62
N TRP A 13 -19.83 0.75 22.66
CA TRP A 13 -19.98 1.67 21.54
C TRP A 13 -18.67 2.09 20.84
N PRO A 14 -17.54 2.36 21.53
CA PRO A 14 -16.27 2.70 20.89
C PRO A 14 -15.67 1.54 20.08
N TRP A 15 -15.95 0.30 20.49
CA TRP A 15 -15.40 -0.89 19.84
C TRP A 15 -16.02 -1.13 18.47
N ILE A 16 -17.32 -0.85 18.32
CA ILE A 16 -18.01 -0.97 17.03
C ILE A 16 -17.41 0.01 16.01
N LEU A 17 -17.12 1.24 16.44
CA LEU A 17 -16.54 2.26 15.57
C LEU A 17 -15.13 1.86 15.10
N LEU A 18 -14.34 1.30 16.02
CA LEU A 18 -12.97 0.85 15.73
C LEU A 18 -12.95 -0.26 14.69
N VAL A 19 -13.84 -1.25 14.80
CA VAL A 19 -13.96 -2.34 13.82
C VAL A 19 -14.38 -1.81 12.45
N ILE A 20 -15.33 -0.88 12.40
CA ILE A 20 -15.82 -0.28 11.16
C ILE A 20 -14.68 0.45 10.43
N ILE A 21 -13.91 1.28 11.14
CA ILE A 21 -12.78 2.01 10.57
C ILE A 21 -11.73 1.03 10.01
N LEU A 22 -11.38 0.00 10.78
CA LEU A 22 -10.40 -1.01 10.35
C LEU A 22 -10.87 -1.78 9.11
N THR A 23 -12.17 -2.09 9.05
CA THR A 23 -12.78 -2.81 7.92
C THR A 23 -12.76 -1.98 6.65
N ILE A 24 -13.12 -0.69 6.74
CA ILE A 24 -13.08 0.23 5.60
C ILE A 24 -11.65 0.42 5.09
N LEU A 25 -10.68 0.55 6.01
CA LEU A 25 -9.27 0.73 5.65
C LEU A 25 -8.70 -0.52 4.96
N ALA A 26 -8.99 -1.71 5.50
CA ALA A 26 -8.58 -2.97 4.90
C ALA A 26 -9.27 -3.20 3.54
N PHE A 27 -10.55 -2.89 3.42
CA PHE A 27 -11.30 -3.00 2.17
C PHE A 27 -10.75 -2.05 1.11
N LEU A 28 -10.53 -0.79 1.45
CA LEU A 28 -9.99 0.21 0.53
C LEU A 28 -8.56 -0.10 0.12
N TYR A 29 -7.71 -0.57 1.05
CA TYR A 29 -6.34 -0.98 0.74
C TYR A 29 -6.32 -2.23 -0.16
N PHE A 30 -7.13 -3.25 0.14
CA PHE A 30 -7.20 -4.48 -0.64
C PHE A 30 -7.71 -4.23 -2.08
N TYR A 31 -8.79 -3.46 -2.22
CA TYR A 31 -9.33 -3.12 -3.54
C TYR A 31 -8.50 -2.07 -4.28
N GLY A 32 -7.94 -1.09 -3.57
CA GLY A 32 -7.10 -0.03 -4.15
C GLY A 32 -5.73 -0.55 -4.60
N SER A 33 -5.10 -1.42 -3.82
CA SER A 33 -3.82 -2.05 -4.20
C SER A 33 -3.96 -3.03 -5.37
N MET A 34 -5.15 -3.58 -5.63
CA MET A 34 -5.40 -4.37 -6.84
C MET A 34 -5.51 -3.51 -8.11
N ALA A 35 -5.82 -2.21 -7.99
CA ALA A 35 -5.93 -1.31 -9.13
C ALA A 35 -4.59 -0.68 -9.55
N GLU A 36 -3.56 -0.76 -8.71
CA GLU A 36 -2.25 -0.12 -8.94
C GLU A 36 -1.14 -1.12 -9.34
N ASN A 37 -1.45 -2.41 -9.48
CA ASN A 37 -0.47 -3.43 -9.88
C ASN A 37 -0.15 -3.47 -11.38
N ASP A 38 -0.47 -2.40 -12.12
CA ASP A 38 -0.07 -2.21 -13.53
C ASP A 38 0.91 -1.03 -13.70
N ASN A 39 1.28 -0.30 -12.64
CA ASN A 39 2.14 0.89 -12.76
C ASN A 39 3.38 0.89 -11.85
N ASN A 40 3.77 -0.26 -11.29
CA ASN A 40 5.08 -0.41 -10.64
C ASN A 40 6.01 -1.25 -11.51
N GLU A 41 6.12 -0.88 -12.78
CA GLU A 41 7.32 -1.16 -13.56
C GLU A 41 8.41 -0.26 -12.96
N ILE A 42 9.09 -0.77 -11.94
CA ILE A 42 10.42 -0.29 -11.60
C ILE A 42 11.25 -0.57 -12.84
N ASP A 43 11.42 0.46 -13.66
CA ASP A 43 12.33 0.48 -14.78
C ASP A 43 13.77 0.41 -14.28
N GLU A 44 14.19 -0.79 -13.88
CA GLU A 44 15.58 -1.17 -13.66
C GLU A 44 16.18 -1.77 -14.96
N THR A 45 15.71 -1.35 -16.14
CA THR A 45 16.22 -1.83 -17.43
C THR A 45 16.99 -0.76 -18.21
N ASP A 46 16.81 0.52 -17.89
CA ASP A 46 17.51 1.62 -18.56
C ASP A 46 19.02 1.70 -18.26
N ASP A 47 19.48 1.23 -17.09
CA ASP A 47 20.88 1.32 -16.70
C ASP A 47 21.81 0.38 -17.49
N ILE A 48 21.30 -0.77 -17.93
CA ILE A 48 22.11 -1.80 -18.62
C ILE A 48 22.25 -1.46 -20.12
N ALA A 49 21.22 -0.86 -20.72
CA ALA A 49 21.22 -0.48 -22.13
C ALA A 49 22.25 0.64 -22.43
N LEU A 50 22.41 1.61 -21.52
CA LEU A 50 23.36 2.71 -21.68
C LEU A 50 24.84 2.26 -21.58
N ILE A 51 25.12 1.22 -20.80
CA ILE A 51 26.48 0.67 -20.64
C ILE A 51 26.93 -0.08 -21.90
N LEU A 52 26.01 -0.75 -22.61
CA LEU A 52 26.34 -1.50 -23.83
C LEU A 52 26.63 -0.57 -25.02
N GLU A 53 25.85 0.52 -25.14
CA GLU A 53 26.03 1.58 -26.15
C GLU A 53 27.41 2.26 -25.98
N SER A 54 27.77 2.64 -24.74
CA SER A 54 29.05 3.30 -24.46
C SER A 54 30.27 2.39 -24.66
N SER A 55 30.13 1.09 -24.39
CA SER A 55 31.21 0.12 -24.60
C SER A 55 31.54 -0.08 -26.09
N ASN A 56 30.51 -0.13 -26.94
CA ASN A 56 30.67 -0.32 -28.39
C ASN A 56 31.31 0.89 -29.08
N VAL A 57 30.98 2.13 -28.67
CA VAL A 57 31.59 3.32 -29.26
C VAL A 57 33.11 3.37 -28.99
N ASN A 58 33.54 3.01 -27.78
CA ASN A 58 34.95 3.06 -27.40
C ASN A 58 35.81 2.03 -28.14
N THR A 59 35.28 0.84 -28.46
CA THR A 59 36.04 -0.17 -29.22
C THR A 59 36.27 0.21 -30.67
N ASN A 60 35.35 0.96 -31.28
CA ASN A 60 35.46 1.40 -32.68
C ASN A 60 36.39 2.61 -32.88
N LEU A 61 36.77 3.32 -31.81
CA LEU A 61 37.71 4.45 -31.86
C LEU A 61 39.16 4.05 -31.53
N LEU A 62 39.40 2.79 -31.15
CA LEU A 62 40.71 2.25 -30.80
C LEU A 62 41.25 1.24 -31.82
N SER A 63 40.56 1.02 -32.94
CA SER A 63 41.00 0.25 -34.11
C SER A 63 41.31 1.17 -35.29
#